data_AF-A0A0H5PXT5-F1
#
_entry.id   AF-A0A0H5PXT5-F1
#
_cell.length_a   1.000
_cell.length_b   1.000
_cell.length_c   1.000
_cell.angle_alpha   90.00
_cell.angle_beta   90.00
_cell.angle_gamma   90.00
#
_symmetry.space_group_name_H-M   'P 1'
#
loop_
_entity.id
_entity.type
_entity.pdbx_description
1 polymer ?
#
loop_
_entity_poly.entity_id
_entity_poly.type
_entity_poly.pdbx_seq_one_letter_code
_entity_poly.pdbx_strand_id
1 'polypeptide(L)'
;MKPQEIKKEYVRLRAEGKSYSVIAEQLHISKSTCTKWERELSAQINELKRAEFQELCESYGMTKEARIKKLGDTLEKIEDAIAKADFSTVDPAKLLDFKLKYTEALKGEYIGTKPAAELGANINAQDIVTALGDLLNRVRAGEVTDEQASRESAVLANLLKAYDTVEVKAKLDELEAIIGGRQ
;
A
#
# COMPACT_ATOMS: atom_id res chain seq x y z
N MET A 1 11.44 32.05 24.53
CA MET A 1 11.63 30.57 24.40
C MET A 1 13.10 30.25 24.26
N LYS A 2 13.55 29.07 24.69
CA LYS A 2 14.92 28.61 24.40
C LYS A 2 15.07 28.39 22.88
N PRO A 3 16.26 28.61 22.28
CA PRO A 3 16.45 28.53 20.81
C PRO A 3 16.00 27.22 20.16
N GLN A 4 16.10 26.09 20.88
CA GLN A 4 15.65 24.79 20.37
C GLN A 4 14.13 24.64 20.32
N GLU A 5 13.40 25.23 21.27
CA GLU A 5 11.94 25.18 21.30
C GLU A 5 11.32 26.01 20.18
N ILE A 6 11.97 27.13 19.80
CA ILE A 6 11.55 27.94 18.64
C ILE A 6 11.73 27.17 17.33
N LYS A 7 12.82 26.40 17.19
CA LYS A 7 13.03 25.54 16.00
C LYS A 7 12.00 24.41 15.90
N LYS A 8 11.65 23.77 17.03
CA LYS A 8 10.58 22.75 17.05
C LYS A 8 9.24 23.35 16.61
N GLU A 9 8.91 24.52 17.15
CA GLU A 9 7.66 25.21 16.80
C GLU A 9 7.66 25.66 15.32
N TYR A 10 8.80 26.09 14.78
CA TYR A 10 8.95 26.36 13.34
C TYR A 10 8.63 25.12 12.50
N VAL A 11 9.17 23.95 12.87
CA VAL A 11 8.91 22.69 12.16
C VAL A 11 7.42 22.35 12.17
N ARG A 12 6.75 22.47 13.32
CA ARG A 12 5.31 22.25 13.47
C ARG A 12 4.49 23.16 12.53
N LEU A 13 4.70 24.48 12.61
CA LEU A 13 3.95 25.44 11.79
C LEU A 13 4.20 25.26 10.28
N ARG A 14 5.40 24.83 9.89
CA ARG A 14 5.71 24.52 8.49
C ARG A 14 5.10 23.20 8.01
N ALA A 15 4.98 22.20 8.89
CA ALA A 15 4.26 20.98 8.58
C ALA A 15 2.77 21.26 8.32
N GLU A 16 2.15 22.09 9.16
CA GLU A 16 0.78 22.63 8.99
C GLU A 16 0.60 23.54 7.75
N GLY A 17 1.66 23.82 6.99
CA GLY A 17 1.59 24.60 5.75
C GLY A 17 1.56 26.12 5.93
N LYS A 18 1.84 26.65 7.13
CA LYS A 18 1.87 28.11 7.36
C LYS A 18 2.98 28.79 6.55
N SER A 19 2.72 30.02 6.10
CA SER A 19 3.67 30.80 5.30
C SER A 19 4.77 31.43 6.16
N TYR A 20 5.91 31.78 5.55
CA TYR A 20 7.01 32.44 6.27
C TYR A 20 6.60 33.76 6.92
N SER A 21 5.65 34.50 6.34
CA SER A 21 5.17 35.76 6.92
C SER A 21 4.46 35.50 8.26
N VAL A 22 3.57 34.51 8.31
CA VAL A 22 2.82 34.15 9.52
C VAL A 22 3.77 33.63 10.61
N ILE A 23 4.73 32.78 10.24
CA ILE A 23 5.67 32.18 11.19
C ILE A 23 6.67 33.23 11.72
N ALA A 24 7.14 34.14 10.87
CA ALA A 24 8.06 35.20 11.27
C ALA A 24 7.44 36.12 12.33
N GLU A 25 6.15 36.46 12.15
CA GLU A 25 5.38 37.24 13.12
C GLU A 25 5.17 36.47 14.43
N GLN A 26 4.71 35.21 14.34
CA GLN A 26 4.38 34.39 15.50
C GLN A 26 5.61 34.01 16.36
N LEU A 27 6.76 33.73 15.73
CA LEU A 27 7.97 33.32 16.43
C LEU A 27 8.94 34.48 16.70
N HIS A 28 8.59 35.69 16.28
CA HIS A 28 9.44 36.88 16.34
C HIS A 28 10.84 36.65 15.71
N ILE A 29 10.87 36.04 14.52
CA ILE A 29 12.09 35.77 13.75
C ILE A 29 12.06 36.48 12.39
N SER A 30 13.23 36.68 11.77
CA SER A 30 13.29 37.26 10.43
C SER A 30 12.88 36.24 9.35
N LYS A 31 12.35 36.72 8.21
CA LYS A 31 12.10 35.88 7.03
C LYS A 31 13.37 35.19 6.51
N SER A 32 14.53 35.84 6.65
CA SER A 32 15.82 35.22 6.31
C SER A 32 16.15 34.02 7.20
N THR A 33 15.74 34.05 8.47
CA THR A 33 15.83 32.91 9.39
C THR A 33 14.93 31.77 8.94
N CYS A 34 13.69 32.04 8.52
CA CYS A 34 12.80 31.02 7.94
C CYS A 34 13.44 30.35 6.72
N THR A 35 13.98 31.11 5.77
CA THR A 35 14.65 30.53 4.59
C THR A 35 15.83 29.63 4.96
N LYS A 36 16.63 30.02 5.97
CA LYS A 36 17.74 29.20 6.46
C LYS A 36 17.23 27.92 7.11
N TRP A 37 16.23 28.03 7.99
CA TRP A 37 15.67 26.90 8.72
C TRP A 37 14.87 25.96 7.83
N GLU A 38 14.24 26.42 6.75
CA GLU A 38 13.60 25.53 5.77
C GLU A 38 14.62 24.56 5.17
N ARG A 39 15.83 25.04 4.84
CA ARG A 39 16.90 24.19 4.31
C ARG A 39 17.46 23.26 5.39
N GLU A 40 17.72 23.79 6.58
CA GLU A 40 18.32 23.05 7.71
C GLU A 40 17.37 21.97 8.25
N LEU A 41 16.07 22.25 8.33
CA LEU A 41 15.06 21.43 9.00
C LEU A 41 14.12 20.73 8.00
N SER A 42 14.42 20.78 6.70
CA SER A 42 13.58 20.21 5.64
C SER A 42 13.18 18.76 5.91
N ALA A 43 14.15 17.93 6.33
CA ALA A 43 13.90 16.53 6.64
C ALA A 43 12.89 16.35 7.79
N GLN A 44 13.00 17.15 8.85
CA GLN A 44 12.09 17.10 10.00
C GLN A 44 10.68 17.60 9.63
N ILE A 45 10.59 18.67 8.82
CA ILE A 45 9.31 19.17 8.30
C ILE A 45 8.63 18.11 7.43
N ASN A 46 9.38 17.45 6.53
CA ASN A 46 8.84 16.42 5.65
C ASN A 46 8.47 15.13 6.40
N GLU A 47 9.22 14.76 7.44
CA GLU A 47 8.86 13.67 8.33
C GLU A 47 7.54 13.97 9.06
N LEU A 48 7.42 15.15 9.67
CA LEU A 48 6.21 15.53 10.37
C LEU A 48 5.00 15.62 9.44
N LYS A 49 5.15 16.16 8.22
CA LYS A 49 4.10 16.15 7.20
C LYS A 49 3.66 14.74 6.82
N ARG A 50 4.61 13.80 6.70
CA ARG A 50 4.28 12.41 6.41
C ARG A 50 3.54 11.77 7.57
N ALA A 51 3.96 12.03 8.81
CA ALA A 51 3.27 11.55 10.01
C ALA A 51 1.85 12.13 10.12
N GLU A 52 1.67 13.43 9.99
CA GLU A 52 0.35 14.09 10.01
C GLU A 52 -0.56 13.58 8.88
N PHE A 53 -0.02 13.37 7.69
CA PHE A 53 -0.77 12.79 6.57
C PHE A 53 -1.13 11.33 6.81
N GLN A 54 -0.23 10.54 7.40
CA GLN A 54 -0.50 9.16 7.78
C GLN A 54 -1.62 9.09 8.83
N GLU A 55 -1.56 9.90 9.88
CA GLU A 55 -2.61 9.99 10.90
C GLU A 55 -3.95 10.39 10.28
N LEU A 56 -3.95 11.36 9.35
CA LEU A 56 -5.14 11.72 8.59
C LEU A 56 -5.69 10.53 7.80
N CYS A 57 -4.83 9.82 7.07
CA CYS A 57 -5.23 8.63 6.31
C CYS A 57 -5.81 7.54 7.23
N GLU A 58 -5.22 7.31 8.39
CA GLU A 58 -5.74 6.36 9.39
C GLU A 58 -7.11 6.81 9.91
N SER A 59 -7.28 8.08 10.29
CA SER A 59 -8.55 8.62 10.80
C SER A 59 -9.70 8.45 9.82
N TYR A 60 -9.44 8.62 8.51
CA TYR A 60 -10.44 8.48 7.46
C TYR A 60 -10.59 7.05 6.93
N GLY A 61 -9.83 6.07 7.43
CA GLY A 61 -9.92 4.69 6.92
C GLY A 61 -9.30 4.51 5.54
N MET A 62 -8.29 5.30 5.18
CA MET A 62 -7.57 5.15 3.92
C MET A 62 -6.48 4.07 3.99
N THR A 63 -5.97 3.76 5.18
CA THR A 63 -5.09 2.61 5.39
C THR A 63 -5.90 1.31 5.52
N LYS A 64 -5.33 0.18 5.07
CA LYS A 64 -5.96 -1.14 5.24
C LYS A 64 -6.27 -1.44 6.71
N GLU A 65 -5.31 -1.19 7.59
CA GLU A 65 -5.47 -1.38 9.03
C GLU A 65 -6.68 -0.61 9.58
N ALA A 66 -6.81 0.67 9.23
CA ALA A 66 -7.93 1.48 9.70
C ALA A 66 -9.28 0.99 9.16
N ARG A 67 -9.34 0.49 7.91
CA ARG A 67 -10.56 -0.14 7.37
C ARG A 67 -10.91 -1.44 8.08
N ILE A 68 -9.91 -2.30 8.32
CA ILE A 68 -10.09 -3.56 9.06
C ILE A 68 -10.68 -3.28 10.44
N LYS A 69 -10.10 -2.33 11.20
CA LYS A 69 -10.61 -1.94 12.52
C LYS A 69 -12.05 -1.46 12.44
N LYS A 70 -12.36 -0.49 11.56
CA LYS A 70 -13.72 0.04 11.41
C LYS A 70 -14.75 -1.01 10.99
N LEU A 71 -14.39 -1.90 10.06
CA LEU A 71 -15.26 -3.00 9.61
C LEU A 71 -15.49 -4.01 10.74
N GLY A 72 -14.45 -4.39 11.48
CA GLY A 72 -14.53 -5.27 12.64
C GLY A 72 -15.42 -4.70 13.74
N ASP A 73 -15.17 -3.45 14.17
CA ASP A 73 -15.97 -2.76 15.19
C ASP A 73 -17.45 -2.66 14.79
N THR A 74 -17.72 -2.48 13.50
CA THR A 74 -19.10 -2.41 12.99
C THR A 74 -19.74 -3.79 12.96
N LEU A 75 -18.98 -4.82 12.57
CA LEU A 75 -19.45 -6.21 12.54
C LEU A 75 -19.80 -6.71 13.94
N GLU A 76 -18.96 -6.41 14.95
CA GLU A 76 -19.23 -6.74 16.36
C GLU A 76 -20.58 -6.16 16.83
N LYS A 77 -20.85 -4.88 16.52
CA LYS A 77 -22.13 -4.23 16.84
C LYS A 77 -23.33 -4.88 16.14
N ILE A 78 -23.14 -5.34 14.90
CA ILE A 78 -24.16 -6.07 14.15
C ILE A 78 -24.41 -7.43 14.80
N GLU A 79 -23.35 -8.14 15.20
CA GLU A 79 -23.47 -9.43 15.89
C GLU A 79 -24.17 -9.31 17.24
N ASP A 80 -23.86 -8.27 18.02
CA ASP A 80 -24.56 -7.94 19.25
C ASP A 80 -26.05 -7.66 19.04
N ALA A 81 -26.40 -6.92 17.98
CA ALA A 81 -27.78 -6.63 17.62
C ALA A 81 -28.54 -7.90 17.20
N ILE A 82 -27.89 -8.77 16.42
CA ILE A 82 -28.41 -10.08 16.03
C ILE A 82 -28.63 -10.97 17.25
N ALA A 83 -27.68 -11.04 18.18
CA ALA A 83 -27.79 -11.88 19.38
C ALA A 83 -28.95 -11.47 20.30
N LYS A 84 -29.32 -10.17 20.28
CA LYS A 84 -30.43 -9.62 21.07
C LYS A 84 -31.77 -9.60 20.32
N ALA A 85 -31.75 -9.80 19.01
CA ALA A 85 -32.95 -9.73 18.20
C ALA A 85 -33.86 -10.94 18.46
N ASP A 86 -35.16 -10.68 18.58
CA ASP A 86 -36.18 -11.73 18.56
C ASP A 86 -36.65 -11.95 17.11
N PHE A 87 -36.16 -13.03 16.51
CA PHE A 87 -36.43 -13.41 15.13
C PHE A 87 -37.88 -13.86 14.90
N SER A 88 -38.66 -14.05 15.97
CA SER A 88 -40.09 -14.37 15.86
C SER A 88 -40.97 -13.13 15.65
N THR A 89 -40.45 -11.92 15.93
CA THR A 89 -41.23 -10.67 15.91
C THR A 89 -40.71 -9.63 14.91
N VAL A 90 -39.48 -9.77 14.40
CA VAL A 90 -38.88 -8.86 13.41
C VAL A 90 -38.29 -9.65 12.26
N ASP A 91 -38.51 -9.20 11.01
CA ASP A 91 -37.86 -9.79 9.83
C ASP A 91 -36.33 -9.61 9.93
N PRO A 92 -35.59 -10.71 10.13
CA PRO A 92 -34.15 -10.64 10.36
C PRO A 92 -33.33 -10.40 9.10
N ALA A 93 -33.95 -10.44 7.92
CA ALA A 93 -33.27 -10.40 6.64
C ALA A 93 -32.27 -9.24 6.55
N LYS A 94 -32.62 -8.06 7.09
CA LYS A 94 -31.77 -6.87 7.01
C LYS A 94 -30.51 -6.95 7.89
N LEU A 95 -30.62 -7.50 9.10
CA LEU A 95 -29.46 -7.64 9.99
C LEU A 95 -28.51 -8.73 9.47
N LEU A 96 -29.06 -9.84 8.98
CA LEU A 96 -28.27 -10.91 8.35
C LEU A 96 -27.60 -10.44 7.05
N ASP A 97 -28.28 -9.62 6.24
CA ASP A 97 -27.72 -8.99 5.04
C ASP A 97 -26.55 -8.05 5.40
N PHE A 98 -26.69 -7.21 6.42
CA PHE A 98 -25.59 -6.39 6.91
C PHE A 98 -24.43 -7.22 7.44
N LYS A 99 -24.70 -8.28 8.20
CA LYS A 99 -23.66 -9.21 8.66
C LYS A 99 -22.88 -9.80 7.49
N LEU A 100 -23.57 -10.27 6.46
CA LEU A 100 -22.94 -10.83 5.26
C LEU A 100 -22.07 -9.79 4.56
N LYS A 101 -22.63 -8.60 4.26
CA LYS A 101 -21.93 -7.52 3.54
C LYS A 101 -20.67 -7.04 4.26
N TYR A 102 -20.74 -6.84 5.57
CA TYR A 102 -19.57 -6.39 6.35
C TYR A 102 -18.53 -7.50 6.50
N THR A 103 -18.96 -8.76 6.58
CA THR A 103 -18.05 -9.92 6.59
C THR A 103 -17.32 -10.06 5.25
N GLU A 104 -18.02 -9.91 4.12
CA GLU A 104 -17.43 -9.92 2.79
C GLU A 104 -16.47 -8.75 2.57
N ALA A 105 -16.84 -7.55 3.00
CA ALA A 105 -15.96 -6.39 2.94
C ALA A 105 -14.69 -6.59 3.78
N LEU A 106 -14.82 -7.12 5.00
CA LEU A 106 -13.68 -7.42 5.87
C LEU A 106 -12.78 -8.51 5.27
N LYS A 107 -13.37 -9.56 4.69
CA LYS A 107 -12.63 -10.59 3.96
C LYS A 107 -11.88 -10.00 2.77
N GLY A 108 -12.47 -9.03 2.06
CA GLY A 108 -11.81 -8.31 0.96
C GLY A 108 -10.58 -7.50 1.37
N GLU A 109 -10.47 -7.11 2.65
CA GLU A 109 -9.28 -6.43 3.16
C GLU A 109 -8.12 -7.37 3.48
N TYR A 110 -8.40 -8.68 3.63
CA TYR A 110 -7.41 -9.69 3.97
C TYR A 110 -6.26 -9.71 2.97
N ILE A 111 -5.04 -9.80 3.52
CA ILE A 111 -3.84 -10.09 2.78
C ILE A 111 -3.16 -11.25 3.49
N GLY A 112 -2.65 -12.22 2.73
CA GLY A 112 -1.79 -13.27 3.27
C GLY A 112 -0.67 -12.72 4.13
N THR A 113 -0.32 -13.45 5.19
CA THR A 113 0.78 -13.09 6.09
C THR A 113 2.14 -13.50 5.57
N LYS A 114 2.18 -14.29 4.48
CA LYS A 114 3.42 -14.70 3.83
C LYS A 114 3.84 -13.65 2.81
N PRO A 115 5.11 -13.22 2.83
CA PRO A 115 5.64 -12.38 1.77
C PRO A 115 5.58 -13.13 0.45
N ALA A 116 5.16 -12.44 -0.61
CA ALA A 116 5.22 -12.98 -1.96
C ALA A 116 6.68 -13.21 -2.37
N ALA A 117 6.91 -14.14 -3.30
CA ALA A 117 8.23 -14.30 -3.90
C ALA A 117 8.70 -12.99 -4.54
N GLU A 118 9.86 -12.48 -4.10
CA GLU A 118 10.47 -11.27 -4.66
C GLU A 118 11.22 -11.62 -5.94
N LEU A 119 10.99 -10.82 -6.98
CA LEU A 119 11.78 -10.89 -8.20
C LEU A 119 13.00 -9.96 -8.05
N GLY A 120 14.19 -10.52 -8.21
CA GLY A 120 15.44 -9.76 -8.21
C GLY A 120 15.58 -8.87 -9.45
N ALA A 121 16.63 -8.04 -9.49
CA ALA A 121 16.88 -7.14 -10.62
C ALA A 121 17.18 -7.86 -11.95
N ASN A 122 17.74 -9.08 -11.88
CA ASN A 122 18.07 -9.91 -13.04
C ASN A 122 17.10 -11.11 -13.10
N ILE A 123 15.91 -10.86 -13.61
CA ILE A 123 14.83 -11.86 -13.67
C ILE A 123 15.13 -12.88 -14.79
N ASN A 124 15.16 -14.16 -14.44
CA ASN A 124 15.23 -15.27 -15.40
C ASN A 124 13.93 -16.11 -15.42
N ALA A 125 13.82 -17.07 -16.34
CA ALA A 125 12.65 -17.94 -16.45
C ALA A 125 12.35 -18.73 -15.16
N GLN A 126 13.38 -19.21 -14.46
CA GLN A 126 13.22 -19.98 -13.21
C GLN A 126 12.62 -19.11 -12.09
N ASP A 127 13.00 -17.83 -12.01
CA ASP A 127 12.43 -16.89 -11.05
C ASP A 127 10.94 -16.66 -11.33
N ILE A 128 10.56 -16.51 -12.60
CA ILE A 128 9.17 -16.31 -13.02
C ILE A 128 8.33 -17.55 -12.73
N VAL A 129 8.84 -18.75 -13.01
CA VAL A 129 8.16 -20.02 -12.69
C VAL A 129 8.00 -20.19 -11.17
N THR A 130 9.02 -19.81 -10.40
CA THR A 130 8.96 -19.83 -8.93
C THR A 130 7.88 -18.86 -8.41
N ALA A 131 7.81 -17.65 -8.97
CA ALA A 131 6.78 -16.67 -8.63
C ALA A 131 5.36 -17.12 -9.02
N LEU A 132 5.19 -17.81 -10.16
CA LEU A 132 3.91 -18.42 -10.55
C LEU A 132 3.49 -19.55 -9.59
N GLY A 133 4.45 -20.38 -9.17
CA GLY A 133 4.20 -21.43 -8.18
C GLY A 133 3.82 -20.87 -6.81
N ASP A 134 4.52 -19.82 -6.35
CA ASP A 134 4.18 -19.07 -5.14
C ASP A 134 2.77 -18.47 -5.23
N LEU A 135 2.45 -17.79 -6.33
CA LEU A 135 1.12 -17.24 -6.57
C LEU A 135 0.03 -18.31 -6.50
N LEU A 136 0.24 -19.48 -7.12
CA LEU A 136 -0.72 -20.58 -7.07
C LEU A 136 -0.92 -21.11 -5.63
N ASN A 137 0.14 -21.17 -4.83
CA ASN A 137 0.04 -21.56 -3.42
C ASN A 137 -0.73 -20.52 -2.61
N ARG A 138 -0.48 -19.21 -2.83
CA ARG A 138 -1.22 -18.13 -2.19
C ARG A 138 -2.71 -18.15 -2.55
N VAL A 139 -3.04 -18.39 -3.82
CA VAL A 139 -4.43 -18.58 -4.27
C VAL A 139 -5.09 -19.77 -3.57
N ARG A 140 -4.43 -20.93 -3.53
CA ARG A 140 -4.95 -22.13 -2.86
C ARG A 140 -5.14 -21.95 -1.35
N ALA A 141 -4.30 -21.13 -0.74
CA ALA A 141 -4.41 -20.78 0.68
C ALA A 141 -5.49 -19.70 0.96
N GLY A 142 -6.09 -19.09 -0.08
CA GLY A 142 -7.02 -17.98 0.08
C GLY A 142 -6.36 -16.68 0.55
N GLU A 143 -5.04 -16.56 0.34
CA GLU A 143 -4.20 -15.44 0.80
C GLU A 143 -4.26 -14.21 -0.13
N VAL A 144 -4.85 -14.37 -1.32
CA VAL A 144 -5.04 -13.31 -2.33
C VAL A 144 -6.45 -13.38 -2.91
N THR A 145 -6.98 -12.24 -3.37
CA THR A 145 -8.27 -12.21 -4.07
C THR A 145 -8.13 -12.74 -5.51
N ASP A 146 -9.25 -13.14 -6.12
CA ASP A 146 -9.27 -13.61 -7.51
C ASP A 146 -8.80 -12.52 -8.49
N GLU A 147 -9.14 -11.25 -8.23
CA GLU A 147 -8.68 -10.12 -9.04
C GLU A 147 -7.18 -9.91 -8.90
N GLN A 148 -6.64 -10.02 -7.69
CA GLN A 148 -5.20 -9.89 -7.46
C GLN A 148 -4.45 -11.03 -8.16
N ALA A 149 -4.93 -12.27 -8.01
CA ALA A 149 -4.36 -13.43 -8.66
C ALA A 149 -4.37 -13.32 -10.18
N SER A 150 -5.48 -12.86 -10.76
CA SER A 150 -5.60 -12.64 -12.20
C SER A 150 -4.60 -11.60 -12.71
N ARG A 151 -4.46 -10.47 -12.01
CA ARG A 151 -3.51 -9.40 -12.36
C ARG A 151 -2.07 -9.86 -12.24
N GLU A 152 -1.69 -10.47 -11.12
CA GLU A 152 -0.33 -10.97 -10.91
C GLU A 152 0.04 -12.04 -11.94
N SER A 153 -0.87 -12.99 -12.21
CA SER A 153 -0.67 -14.03 -13.22
C SER A 153 -0.46 -13.45 -14.62
N ALA A 154 -1.24 -12.42 -15.00
CA ALA A 154 -1.08 -11.75 -16.29
C ALA A 154 0.28 -11.04 -16.42
N VAL A 155 0.75 -10.38 -15.35
CA VAL A 155 2.06 -9.74 -15.34
C VAL A 155 3.17 -10.79 -15.47
N LEU A 156 3.12 -11.86 -14.69
CA LEU A 156 4.12 -12.95 -14.74
C LEU A 156 4.13 -13.64 -16.11
N ALA A 157 2.97 -13.89 -16.72
CA ALA A 157 2.87 -14.46 -18.06
C ALA A 157 3.48 -13.54 -19.14
N ASN A 158 3.26 -12.22 -19.03
CA ASN A 158 3.87 -11.25 -19.93
C ASN A 158 5.39 -11.17 -19.77
N LEU A 159 5.90 -11.26 -18.54
CA LEU A 159 7.34 -11.33 -18.26
C LEU A 159 7.97 -12.57 -18.88
N LEU A 160 7.33 -13.74 -18.73
CA LEU A 160 7.82 -14.99 -19.32
C LEU A 160 7.89 -14.89 -20.84
N LYS A 161 6.83 -14.37 -21.47
CA LYS A 161 6.79 -14.16 -22.92
C LYS A 161 7.88 -13.18 -23.41
N ALA A 162 8.13 -12.11 -22.66
CA ALA A 162 9.19 -11.16 -22.99
C ALA A 162 10.57 -11.81 -22.90
N TYR A 163 10.81 -12.59 -21.84
CA TYR A 163 12.03 -13.37 -21.66
C TYR A 163 12.24 -14.37 -22.82
N ASP A 164 11.21 -15.17 -23.15
CA ASP A 164 11.26 -16.13 -24.26
C ASP A 164 11.59 -15.43 -25.59
N THR A 165 11.01 -14.25 -25.83
CA THR A 165 11.28 -13.48 -27.06
C THR A 165 12.74 -13.03 -27.14
N VAL A 166 13.33 -12.59 -26.03
CA VAL A 166 14.73 -12.15 -25.97
C VAL A 166 15.67 -13.35 -26.12
N GLU A 167 15.42 -14.45 -25.42
CA GLU A 167 16.28 -15.64 -25.48
C GLU A 167 16.21 -16.33 -26.86
N VAL A 168 15.02 -16.45 -27.44
CA VAL A 168 14.85 -17.01 -28.79
C VAL A 168 15.56 -16.15 -29.82
N LYS A 169 15.46 -14.82 -29.72
CA LYS A 169 16.17 -13.91 -30.63
C LYS A 169 17.69 -14.05 -30.49
N ALA A 170 18.20 -14.12 -29.27
CA ALA A 170 19.64 -14.31 -29.03
C ALA A 170 20.15 -15.63 -29.63
N LYS A 171 19.41 -16.74 -29.45
CA LYS A 171 19.75 -18.03 -30.06
C LYS A 171 19.66 -18.01 -31.59
N LEU A 172 18.71 -17.27 -32.16
CA LEU A 172 18.60 -17.11 -33.61
C LEU A 172 19.80 -16.35 -34.17
N ASP A 173 20.15 -15.21 -33.56
CA ASP A 173 21.31 -14.40 -33.95
C ASP A 173 22.62 -15.22 -33.86
N GLU A 174 22.77 -16.07 -32.84
CA GLU A 174 23.91 -16.99 -32.69
C GLU A 174 23.96 -18.05 -33.81
N LEU A 175 22.83 -18.64 -34.16
CA LEU A 175 22.73 -19.60 -35.27
C LEU A 175 23.02 -18.94 -36.63
N GLU A 176 22.50 -17.73 -36.86
CA GLU A 176 22.78 -16.96 -38.07
C GLU A 176 24.28 -16.62 -38.19
N ALA A 177 24.95 -16.28 -37.09
CA ALA A 177 26.38 -16.04 -37.08
C ALA A 177 27.19 -17.31 -37.44
N ILE A 178 26.80 -18.48 -36.93
CA ILE A 178 27.46 -19.76 -37.23
C ILE A 178 27.25 -20.17 -38.69
N ILE A 179 26.06 -19.93 -39.24
CA ILE A 179 25.73 -20.27 -40.63
C ILE A 179 26.38 -19.28 -41.61
N GLY A 180 26.34 -17.98 -41.32
CA GLY A 180 26.94 -16.93 -42.14
C GLY A 180 28.47 -16.95 -42.16
N GLY A 181 29.11 -17.45 -41.09
CA GLY A 181 30.55 -17.67 -41.05
C GLY A 181 31.05 -18.91 -41.81
N ARG A 182 30.15 -19.71 -42.41
CA ARG A 182 30.48 -20.91 -43.21
C ARG A 182 30.37 -20.69 -44.73
N GLN A 183 30.13 -19.46 -45.19
CA GLN A 183 30.21 -19.08 -46.61
C GLN A 183 31.55 -18.44 -46.97
#